data_AF-A0A538K850-F1
#
_entry.id   AF-A0A538K850-F1
#
_cell.length_a   1.000
_cell.length_b   1.000
_cell.length_c   1.000
_cell.angle_alpha   90.00
_cell.angle_beta   90.00
_cell.angle_gamma   90.00
#
_symmetry.space_group_name_H-M   'P 1'
#
loop_
_entity.id
_entity.type
_entity.pdbx_description
1 polymer ?
#
loop_
_entity_poly.entity_id
_entity_poly.type
_entity_poly.pdbx_seq_one_letter_code
_entity_poly.pdbx_strand_id
1 'polypeptide(L)' 'MSSEEALARAEELLARLEQTRAELEQLSQADDAEKALDVLTELAELSKAIEEELQKAKREAEVDAES' A
#
# COMPACT_ATOMS: atom_id res chain seq x y z
N MET A 1 17.10 -5.91 5.78
CA MET A 1 16.67 -4.93 4.79
C MET A 1 17.26 -3.60 5.22
N SER A 2 17.48 -2.68 4.30
CA SER A 2 17.77 -1.30 4.66
C SER A 2 16.49 -0.47 4.67
N SER A 3 16.52 0.65 5.40
CA SER A 3 15.43 1.62 5.43
C SER A 3 15.02 2.08 4.02
N GLU A 4 15.99 2.21 3.10
CA GLU A 4 15.77 2.51 1.67
C GLU A 4 15.01 1.39 0.94
N GLU A 5 15.37 0.12 1.18
CA GLU A 5 14.66 -1.02 0.57
C GLU A 5 13.22 -1.14 1.08
N ALA A 6 12.96 -0.86 2.36
CA ALA A 6 11.62 -0.82 2.92
C ALA A 6 10.79 0.32 2.33
N LEU A 7 11.39 1.50 2.17
CA LEU A 7 10.73 2.66 1.54
C LEU A 7 10.38 2.38 0.07
N ALA A 8 11.30 1.80 -0.70
CA ALA A 8 11.06 1.45 -2.10
C ALA A 8 9.88 0.46 -2.24
N ARG A 9 9.76 -0.52 -1.33
CA ARG A 9 8.61 -1.43 -1.31
C ARG A 9 7.30 -0.71 -0.97
N ALA A 10 7.34 0.23 -0.03
CA ALA A 10 6.16 1.04 0.29
C ALA A 10 5.70 1.87 -0.91
N GLU A 11 6.63 2.43 -1.70
CA GLU A 11 6.32 3.16 -2.94
C GLU A 11 5.72 2.26 -4.02
N GLU A 12 6.24 1.04 -4.20
CA GLU A 12 5.64 0.06 -5.12
C GLU A 12 4.22 -0.33 -4.71
N LEU A 13 3.98 -0.55 -3.42
CA LEU A 13 2.66 -0.86 -2.87
C LEU A 13 1.70 0.33 -3.03
N LEU A 14 2.19 1.56 -2.84
CA LEU A 14 1.40 2.77 -3.06
C LEU A 14 0.97 2.91 -4.53
N ALA A 15 1.88 2.67 -5.47
CA ALA A 15 1.55 2.70 -6.90
C ALA A 15 0.45 1.68 -7.25
N ARG A 16 0.48 0.48 -6.65
CA ARG A 16 -0.60 -0.51 -6.80
C ARG A 16 -1.90 -0.03 -6.18
N LEU A 17 -1.86 0.53 -4.98
CA LEU A 17 -3.04 1.08 -4.32
C LEU A 17 -3.72 2.17 -5.14
N GLU A 18 -2.93 3.04 -5.79
CA GLU A 18 -3.46 4.07 -6.69
C GLU A 18 -4.14 3.48 -7.93
N GLN A 19 -3.56 2.42 -8.50
CA GLN A 19 -4.18 1.67 -9.60
C GLN A 19 -5.49 1.01 -9.18
N THR A 20 -5.50 0.30 -8.06
CA THR A 20 -6.69 -0.36 -7.50
C THR A 20 -7.79 0.67 -7.16
N ARG A 21 -7.41 1.87 -6.70
CA ARG A 21 -8.37 2.97 -6.47
C ARG A 21 -8.99 3.47 -7.78
N ALA A 22 -8.22 3.56 -8.86
CA ALA A 22 -8.75 3.93 -10.16
C ALA A 22 -9.72 2.86 -10.71
N GLU A 23 -9.45 1.59 -10.46
CA GLU A 23 -10.39 0.50 -10.79
C GLU A 23 -11.70 0.63 -10.00
N LEU A 24 -11.63 0.93 -8.70
CA LEU A 24 -12.82 1.16 -7.88
C LEU A 24 -13.69 2.30 -8.44
N GLU A 25 -13.08 3.38 -8.92
CA GLU A 25 -13.79 4.51 -9.54
C GLU A 25 -14.53 4.07 -10.81
N GLN A 26 -13.91 3.23 -11.64
CA GLN A 26 -14.55 2.66 -12.83
C GLN A 26 -15.73 1.74 -12.47
N LEU A 27 -15.56 0.89 -11.46
CA LEU A 27 -16.62 -0.01 -10.98
C LEU A 27 -17.81 0.76 -10.38
N SER A 28 -17.53 1.85 -9.65
CA SER A 28 -18.57 2.75 -9.14
C SER A 28 -19.34 3.44 -10.26
N GLN A 29 -18.71 3.77 -11.38
CA GLN A 29 -19.40 4.34 -12.54
C GLN A 29 -20.24 3.29 -13.30
N ALA A 30 -19.88 2.02 -13.17
CA ALA A 30 -20.57 0.89 -13.80
C ALA A 30 -21.67 0.26 -12.93
N ASP A 31 -21.91 0.79 -11.71
CA ASP A 31 -22.82 0.22 -10.70
C ASP A 31 -22.52 -1.27 -10.36
N ASP A 32 -21.26 -1.71 -10.49
CA ASP A 32 -20.82 -3.08 -10.21
C ASP A 32 -20.40 -3.24 -8.75
N ALA A 33 -21.40 -3.27 -7.86
CA ALA A 33 -21.20 -3.27 -6.42
C ALA A 33 -20.51 -4.53 -5.87
N GLU A 34 -20.69 -5.69 -6.52
CA GLU A 34 -20.08 -6.95 -6.07
C GLU A 34 -18.57 -6.90 -6.25
N LYS A 35 -18.08 -6.53 -7.44
CA LYS A 35 -16.64 -6.36 -7.66
C LYS A 35 -16.05 -5.19 -6.88
N ALA A 36 -16.83 -4.13 -6.66
CA ALA A 36 -16.38 -3.01 -5.85
C ALA A 36 -16.02 -3.44 -4.41
N LEU A 37 -16.74 -4.43 -3.83
CA LEU A 37 -16.42 -4.97 -2.51
C LEU A 37 -15.09 -5.74 -2.50
N ASP A 38 -14.79 -6.51 -3.55
CA ASP A 38 -13.51 -7.22 -3.68
C ASP A 38 -12.35 -6.22 -3.78
N VAL A 39 -12.50 -5.19 -4.61
CA VAL A 39 -11.49 -4.12 -4.78
C VAL A 39 -11.30 -3.32 -3.48
N LEU A 40 -12.36 -3.05 -2.72
CA LEU A 40 -12.27 -2.41 -1.41
C LEU A 40 -11.49 -3.27 -0.40
N THR A 41 -11.63 -4.59 -0.47
CA THR A 41 -10.86 -5.52 0.36
C THR A 41 -9.38 -5.48 0.00
N GLU A 42 -9.05 -5.52 -1.29
CA GLU A 42 -7.67 -5.39 -1.77
C GLU A 42 -7.05 -4.05 -1.35
N LEU A 43 -7.79 -2.94 -1.44
CA LEU A 43 -7.33 -1.62 -0.97
C LEU A 43 -6.99 -1.62 0.52
N ALA A 44 -7.77 -2.31 1.35
CA ALA A 44 -7.51 -2.41 2.78
C ALA A 44 -6.24 -3.24 3.06
N GLU A 45 -6.03 -4.32 2.33
CA GLU A 45 -4.82 -5.15 2.43
C GLU A 45 -3.56 -4.39 1.97
N LEU A 46 -3.63 -3.67 0.85
CA LEU A 46 -2.55 -2.82 0.36
C LEU A 46 -2.21 -1.72 1.37
N SER A 47 -3.22 -1.07 1.96
CA SER A 47 -3.02 -0.02 2.97
C SER A 47 -2.27 -0.57 4.19
N LYS A 48 -2.65 -1.76 4.67
CA LYS A 48 -1.97 -2.43 5.78
C LYS A 48 -0.53 -2.78 5.43
N ALA A 49 -0.29 -3.31 4.23
CA ALA A 49 1.07 -3.65 3.79
C ALA A 49 1.98 -2.40 3.69
N ILE A 50 1.45 -1.28 3.19
CA ILE A 50 2.19 0.00 3.15
C ILE A 50 2.56 0.43 4.58
N GLU A 51 1.60 0.40 5.52
CA GLU A 51 1.88 0.75 6.91
C GLU A 51 2.97 -0.15 7.51
N GLU A 52 2.94 -1.45 7.26
CA GLU A 52 3.96 -2.39 7.73
C GLU A 52 5.36 -2.04 7.18
N GLU A 53 5.49 -1.73 5.88
CA GLU A 53 6.77 -1.33 5.29
C GLU A 53 7.27 0.01 5.84
N LEU A 54 6.38 1.00 6.03
CA LEU A 54 6.75 2.28 6.65
C LEU A 54 7.23 2.12 8.09
N GLN A 55 6.59 1.24 8.87
CA GLN A 55 7.04 0.94 10.23
C GLN A 55 8.39 0.21 10.24
N LYS A 56 8.68 -0.64 9.25
CA LYS A 56 10.00 -1.26 9.09
C LYS A 56 11.05 -0.22 8.74
N ALA A 57 10.79 0.61 7.74
CA ALA A 57 11.70 1.67 7.30
C ALA A 57 12.08 2.60 8.47
N LYS A 58 11.09 2.97 9.30
CA LYS A 58 11.31 3.76 10.50
C LYS A 58 12.26 3.08 11.50
N ARG A 59 12.00 1.80 11.83
CA ARG A 59 12.84 1.05 12.78
C ARG A 59 14.27 0.88 12.27
N GLU A 60 14.43 0.58 10.99
CA GLU A 60 15.76 0.41 10.38
C GLU A 60 16.53 1.73 10.37
N ALA A 61 15.87 2.86 10.06
CA ALA A 61 16.49 4.19 10.13
C ALA A 61 16.89 4.59 11.56
N GLU A 62 16.10 4.22 12.58
CA GLU A 62 16.46 4.43 13.99
C GLU A 62 17.71 3.62 14.38
N VAL A 63 17.80 2.35 13.96
CA VAL A 63 18.97 1.49 14.20
C VAL A 63 20.23 2.04 13.51
N ASP A 64 20.10 2.49 12.26
CA ASP A 64 21.21 3.08 11.50
C ASP A 64 21.73 4.37 12.14
N ALA A 65 20.85 5.17 12.75
CA ALA A 65 21.22 6.42 13.42
C ALA A 65 21.90 6.21 14.79
N GLU A 66 21.68 5.07 15.44
CA GLU A 66 22.28 4.70 16.73
C GLU A 66 23.60 3.91 16.61
N SER A 67 24.00 3.55 15.39
CA SER A 67 25.20 2.76 15.06
C SER A 67 26.41 3.63 14.70
#